data_AF-W5L7N5-F1
#
_entry.id   AF-W5L7N5-F1
#
_cell.length_a   1.000
_cell.length_b   1.000
_cell.length_c   1.000
_cell.angle_alpha   90.00
_cell.angle_beta   90.00
_cell.angle_gamma   90.00
#
_symmetry.space_group_name_H-M   'P 1'
#
loop_
_entity.id
_entity.type
_entity.pdbx_description
1 polymer ?
#
loop_
_entity_poly.entity_id
_entity_poly.type
_entity_poly.pdbx_seq_one_letter_code
_entity_poly.pdbx_strand_id
1 'polypeptide(L)'
;MGNTVSCCVSPSGSPKLPRQADRLEDYQINTDLSDDTGPYLQHISDRELPDDLAVESNPSDHARASTIFLSKSQTDVRDKRKSNHINHVSPGPLSKKYSSCSTIFIDDSTVSQPNLKSTIKCVTLAIYYHIKNRDSDRSLDIFDEKKHPLSREQVPDDYSRTDPEHKLIYRFVRTLFSAAQLTAECAIVTLVYLERLLTYAEMDICPCNWKRIVLGAILLASKVWDDQAVWNVDYCQILKDITVEDMNEMERHFLELLQFNINVPASVYAKYYFDLRSLADDNNLSFPLEPLSNERAQKLEAISRLCEDKYKDLSRAAMRRSFSADNLVGIRRSNAVLS
;
A
#
# COMPACT_ATOMS: atom_id res chain seq x y z
N MET A 1 -5.74 -56.19 25.87
CA MET A 1 -6.28 -57.06 26.93
C MET A 1 -5.53 -56.70 28.19
N GLY A 2 -6.03 -56.11 29.27
CA GLY A 2 -7.37 -56.06 29.87
C GLY A 2 -7.18 -56.34 31.38
N ASN A 3 -7.75 -55.48 32.23
CA ASN A 3 -7.81 -55.47 33.72
C ASN A 3 -6.79 -54.56 34.43
N THR A 4 -7.17 -53.39 34.96
CA THR A 4 -8.09 -53.00 36.08
C THR A 4 -7.50 -53.22 37.47
N VAL A 5 -7.12 -52.12 38.13
CA VAL A 5 -7.25 -51.95 39.59
C VAL A 5 -7.46 -50.47 39.92
N SER A 6 -8.50 -50.27 40.72
CA SER A 6 -8.98 -49.06 41.36
C SER A 6 -8.16 -48.71 42.60
N CYS A 7 -8.02 -47.42 42.94
CA CYS A 7 -8.56 -46.82 44.16
C CYS A 7 -7.88 -45.49 44.51
N CYS A 8 -8.73 -44.54 44.89
CA CYS A 8 -8.46 -43.16 45.23
C CYS A 8 -8.07 -43.03 46.71
N VAL A 9 -7.06 -42.22 47.04
CA VAL A 9 -6.96 -41.49 48.32
C VAL A 9 -6.26 -40.15 48.06
N SER A 10 -6.97 -39.05 48.31
CA SER A 10 -6.43 -37.68 48.34
C SER A 10 -5.98 -37.31 49.76
N PRO A 11 -4.92 -36.50 49.94
CA PRO A 11 -4.77 -35.69 51.14
C PRO A 11 -5.36 -34.28 50.92
N SER A 12 -6.22 -33.90 51.87
CA SER A 12 -6.46 -32.54 52.42
C SER A 12 -5.33 -31.53 52.15
N GLY A 13 -5.55 -30.25 51.84
CA GLY A 13 -6.73 -29.40 51.80
C GLY A 13 -6.25 -27.95 51.53
N SER A 14 -7.08 -27.12 50.91
CA SER A 14 -6.85 -25.67 50.76
C SER A 14 -8.17 -24.92 50.96
N PRO A 15 -8.17 -23.71 51.56
CA PRO A 15 -9.37 -23.12 52.16
C PRO A 15 -10.32 -22.49 51.12
N LYS A 16 -11.62 -22.70 51.34
CA LYS A 16 -12.73 -22.08 50.57
C LYS A 16 -13.17 -20.79 51.25
N LEU A 17 -13.30 -19.71 50.46
CA LEU A 17 -14.14 -18.54 50.79
C LEU A 17 -15.46 -18.63 49.99
N PRO A 18 -16.59 -18.13 50.52
CA PRO A 18 -17.92 -18.47 50.04
C PRO A 18 -18.38 -17.62 48.86
N ARG A 19 -19.06 -18.25 47.90
CA ARG A 19 -19.90 -17.58 46.90
C ARG A 19 -21.23 -17.23 47.55
N GLN A 20 -21.51 -15.93 47.69
CA GLN A 20 -22.83 -15.41 48.00
C GLN A 20 -23.41 -14.78 46.72
N ALA A 21 -24.64 -15.16 46.39
CA ALA A 21 -25.41 -14.61 45.29
C ALA A 21 -25.97 -13.26 45.73
N ASP A 22 -25.77 -12.22 44.93
CA ASP A 22 -26.47 -10.96 45.13
C ASP A 22 -27.14 -10.46 43.85
N ARG A 23 -28.35 -9.97 44.09
CA ARG A 23 -29.34 -9.45 43.17
C ARG A 23 -28.84 -8.21 42.43
N LEU A 24 -29.36 -8.05 41.22
CA LEU A 24 -29.36 -6.80 40.46
C LEU A 24 -30.03 -5.70 41.30
N GLU A 25 -29.27 -4.65 41.63
CA GLU A 25 -29.80 -3.34 42.00
C GLU A 25 -29.33 -2.33 40.95
N ASP A 26 -30.29 -1.67 40.29
CA ASP A 26 -30.10 -0.59 39.35
C ASP A 26 -29.36 0.57 40.02
N TYR A 27 -28.12 0.83 39.62
CA TYR A 27 -27.45 2.09 39.92
C TYR A 27 -27.67 3.07 38.76
N GLN A 28 -28.63 3.97 38.98
CA GLN A 28 -28.76 5.21 38.23
C GLN A 28 -27.45 6.02 38.34
N ILE A 29 -26.73 6.16 37.24
CA ILE A 29 -25.68 7.16 37.11
C ILE A 29 -26.37 8.47 36.72
N ASN A 30 -26.49 9.37 37.71
CA ASN A 30 -26.91 10.74 37.52
C ASN A 30 -26.02 11.41 36.47
N THR A 31 -26.66 11.92 35.41
CA THR A 31 -26.03 12.76 34.41
C THR A 31 -25.99 14.19 34.93
N ASP A 32 -25.02 14.52 35.78
CA ASP A 32 -24.70 15.90 36.11
C ASP A 32 -23.57 16.39 35.20
N LEU A 33 -23.98 17.24 34.26
CA LEU A 33 -23.16 17.99 33.33
C LEU A 33 -22.14 18.83 34.10
N SER A 34 -20.86 18.50 33.95
CA SER A 34 -19.76 19.45 34.16
C SER A 34 -18.83 19.34 32.97
N ASP A 35 -18.67 20.47 32.31
CA ASP A 35 -17.90 20.74 31.12
C ASP A 35 -16.40 20.67 31.47
N ASP A 36 -15.73 19.56 31.16
CA ASP A 36 -14.27 19.48 31.22
C ASP A 36 -13.73 18.81 29.95
N THR A 37 -13.07 19.63 29.15
CA THR A 37 -12.60 19.31 27.80
C THR A 37 -11.31 18.48 27.88
N GLY A 38 -11.44 17.18 28.10
CA GLY A 38 -10.34 16.22 27.89
C GLY A 38 -10.08 15.97 26.41
N PRO A 39 -8.85 15.61 25.98
CA PRO A 39 -8.56 15.35 24.57
C PRO A 39 -9.31 14.08 24.15
N TYR A 40 -10.38 14.26 23.37
CA TYR A 40 -11.09 13.17 22.73
C TYR A 40 -10.13 12.49 21.76
N LEU A 41 -9.60 11.32 22.15
CA LEU A 41 -8.80 10.47 21.28
C LEU A 41 -9.70 9.98 20.15
N GLN A 42 -9.64 10.68 19.01
CA GLN A 42 -10.40 10.36 17.81
C GLN A 42 -10.05 8.93 17.35
N HIS A 43 -11.08 8.11 17.15
CA HIS A 43 -10.91 6.73 16.74
C HIS A 43 -10.47 6.68 15.27
N ILE A 44 -9.63 5.70 14.88
CA ILE A 44 -9.03 5.64 13.53
C ILE A 44 -10.08 5.58 12.41
N SER A 45 -11.25 5.01 12.70
CA SER A 45 -12.43 4.98 11.82
C SER A 45 -12.99 6.36 11.49
N ASP A 46 -12.78 7.33 12.37
CA ASP A 46 -13.45 8.63 12.30
C ASP A 46 -12.62 9.66 11.49
N ARG A 47 -11.51 9.21 10.87
CA ARG A 47 -10.68 9.98 9.94
C ARG A 47 -11.10 9.85 8.47
N GLU A 48 -12.06 8.98 8.16
CA GLU A 48 -12.58 8.86 6.79
C GLU A 48 -13.47 10.07 6.46
N LEU A 49 -12.96 10.98 5.63
CA LEU A 49 -13.65 12.19 5.18
C LEU A 49 -14.77 11.82 4.17
N PRO A 50 -15.97 12.45 4.22
CA PRO A 50 -17.02 12.24 3.23
C PRO A 50 -16.57 12.60 1.80
N ASP A 51 -16.99 11.79 0.82
CA ASP A 51 -16.62 11.87 -0.61
C ASP A 51 -16.91 13.22 -1.31
N ASP A 52 -17.68 14.13 -0.70
CA ASP A 52 -18.22 15.33 -1.36
C ASP A 52 -17.38 16.62 -1.19
N LEU A 53 -16.21 16.57 -0.52
CA LEU A 53 -15.26 17.70 -0.42
C LEU A 53 -14.04 17.57 -1.38
N ALA A 54 -14.19 16.79 -2.45
CA ALA A 54 -13.13 16.31 -3.35
C ALA A 54 -12.37 17.37 -4.20
N VAL A 55 -12.48 18.66 -3.92
CA VAL A 55 -11.84 19.74 -4.72
C VAL A 55 -10.47 20.14 -4.17
N GLU A 56 -10.15 19.79 -2.91
CA GLU A 56 -8.89 20.14 -2.23
C GLU A 56 -8.07 18.92 -1.79
N SER A 57 -8.32 17.76 -2.39
CA SER A 57 -7.86 16.50 -1.83
C SER A 57 -6.59 15.96 -2.51
N ASN A 58 -5.60 15.56 -1.70
CA ASN A 58 -4.29 15.13 -2.17
C ASN A 58 -4.40 13.97 -3.19
N PRO A 59 -3.84 14.10 -4.41
CA PRO A 59 -3.91 13.05 -5.42
C PRO A 59 -3.47 11.66 -4.93
N SER A 60 -2.54 11.55 -3.99
CA SER A 60 -2.08 10.26 -3.48
C SER A 60 -3.10 9.52 -2.61
N ASP A 61 -4.13 10.21 -2.11
CA ASP A 61 -5.20 9.63 -1.30
C ASP A 61 -6.44 9.24 -2.09
N HIS A 62 -6.62 9.80 -3.29
CA HIS A 62 -7.82 9.61 -4.09
C HIS A 62 -7.59 8.75 -5.33
N ALA A 63 -8.37 7.66 -5.43
CA ALA A 63 -8.29 6.70 -6.51
C ALA A 63 -8.66 7.27 -7.90
N ARG A 64 -9.42 8.38 -7.96
CA ARG A 64 -9.84 9.01 -9.23
C ARG A 64 -8.89 10.11 -9.72
N ALA A 65 -8.06 10.67 -8.85
CA ALA A 65 -7.05 11.63 -9.26
C ALA A 65 -5.95 10.91 -10.05
N SER A 66 -5.21 11.61 -10.92
CA SER A 66 -3.99 11.05 -11.52
C SER A 66 -2.83 11.06 -10.51
N THR A 67 -1.86 10.16 -10.62
CA THR A 67 -0.65 10.22 -9.78
C THR A 67 0.26 11.39 -10.17
N ILE A 68 1.06 11.86 -9.20
CA ILE A 68 1.94 13.01 -9.39
C ILE A 68 3.12 12.64 -10.32
N PHE A 69 3.64 11.42 -10.22
CA PHE A 69 4.71 10.96 -11.11
C PHE A 69 4.26 10.93 -12.57
N LEU A 70 3.00 10.59 -12.84
CA LEU A 70 2.50 10.49 -14.20
C LEU A 70 2.42 11.87 -14.84
N SER A 71 1.95 12.89 -14.10
CA SER A 71 1.99 14.28 -14.57
C SER A 71 3.42 14.76 -14.80
N LYS A 72 4.35 14.50 -13.86
CA LYS A 72 5.78 14.86 -14.00
C LYS A 72 6.47 14.14 -15.16
N SER A 73 6.02 12.94 -15.56
CA SER A 73 6.60 12.22 -16.70
C SER A 73 6.23 12.81 -18.08
N GLN A 74 5.09 13.51 -18.18
CA GLN A 74 4.53 13.93 -19.47
C GLN A 74 5.32 15.03 -20.16
N THR A 75 6.06 15.86 -19.41
CA THR A 75 6.94 16.91 -19.96
C THR A 75 7.96 16.30 -20.92
N ASP A 76 8.63 15.23 -20.49
CA ASP A 76 9.65 14.53 -21.28
C ASP A 76 9.06 13.70 -22.44
N VAL A 77 7.88 13.12 -22.27
CA VAL A 77 7.22 12.36 -23.34
C VAL A 77 6.82 13.30 -24.49
N ARG A 78 6.35 14.52 -24.20
CA ARG A 78 6.03 15.53 -25.22
C ARG A 78 7.28 15.91 -26.02
N ASP A 79 8.42 16.09 -25.38
CA ASP A 79 9.67 16.44 -26.06
C ASP A 79 10.21 15.29 -26.91
N LYS A 80 10.10 14.04 -26.45
CA LYS A 80 10.39 12.84 -27.26
C LYS A 80 9.46 12.71 -28.48
N ARG A 81 8.16 13.00 -28.32
CA ARG A 81 7.19 12.96 -29.44
C ARG A 81 7.45 14.06 -30.47
N LYS A 82 7.90 15.25 -30.03
CA LYS A 82 8.30 16.34 -30.94
C LYS A 82 9.60 16.04 -31.69
N SER A 83 10.62 15.48 -31.03
CA SER A 83 11.88 15.14 -31.69
C SER A 83 11.74 13.99 -32.71
N ASN A 84 10.85 13.04 -32.44
CA ASN A 84 10.53 11.96 -33.38
C ASN A 84 9.76 12.45 -34.63
N HIS A 85 9.13 13.63 -34.60
CA HIS A 85 8.46 14.16 -35.79
C HIS A 85 9.44 14.79 -36.80
N ILE A 86 10.65 15.17 -36.36
CA ILE A 86 11.69 15.79 -37.20
C ILE A 86 12.61 14.73 -37.82
N ASN A 87 12.77 13.57 -37.17
CA ASN A 87 13.57 12.46 -37.68
C ASN A 87 12.66 11.36 -38.22
N HIS A 88 12.39 11.40 -39.52
CA HIS A 88 11.66 10.36 -40.24
C HIS A 88 12.52 9.09 -40.42
N VAL A 89 12.83 8.42 -39.31
CA VAL A 89 13.27 7.01 -39.30
C VAL A 89 12.57 6.36 -38.12
N SER A 90 11.42 5.73 -38.39
CA SER A 90 10.72 4.90 -37.44
C SER A 90 11.70 3.83 -36.92
N PRO A 91 11.98 3.73 -35.61
CA PRO A 91 12.54 2.49 -35.09
C PRO A 91 11.45 1.43 -35.32
N GLY A 92 11.79 0.39 -36.08
CA GLY A 92 10.83 -0.64 -36.46
C GLY A 92 10.03 -1.13 -35.25
N PRO A 93 8.69 -1.25 -35.35
CA PRO A 93 7.90 -1.70 -34.22
C PRO A 93 8.33 -3.13 -33.92
N LEU A 94 8.85 -3.39 -32.71
CA LEU A 94 8.66 -4.69 -32.10
C LEU A 94 7.16 -4.92 -32.16
N SER A 95 6.71 -5.83 -33.03
CA SER A 95 5.30 -6.11 -33.31
C SER A 95 4.55 -6.20 -31.97
N LYS A 96 3.82 -5.15 -31.59
CA LYS A 96 2.85 -5.22 -30.49
C LYS A 96 1.93 -6.36 -30.84
N LYS A 97 2.03 -7.47 -30.12
CA LYS A 97 1.21 -8.66 -30.37
C LYS A 97 -0.16 -8.37 -29.76
N TYR A 98 -1.21 -8.47 -30.58
CA TYR A 98 -2.57 -8.21 -30.15
C TYR A 98 -3.28 -9.53 -29.87
N SER A 99 -4.11 -9.55 -28.84
CA SER A 99 -5.01 -10.67 -28.57
C SER A 99 -6.01 -10.83 -29.71
N SER A 100 -6.24 -12.07 -30.13
CA SER A 100 -7.24 -12.49 -31.13
C SER A 100 -8.20 -13.51 -30.52
N CYS A 101 -9.32 -13.83 -31.19
CA CYS A 101 -10.29 -14.82 -30.69
C CYS A 101 -9.67 -16.20 -30.39
N SER A 102 -8.57 -16.57 -31.06
CA SER A 102 -7.89 -17.87 -30.91
C SER A 102 -6.62 -17.82 -30.07
N THR A 103 -6.08 -16.63 -29.75
CA THR A 103 -4.79 -16.50 -29.06
C THR A 103 -4.78 -15.22 -28.25
N ILE A 104 -4.70 -15.38 -26.93
CA ILE A 104 -4.63 -14.28 -25.98
C ILE A 104 -3.18 -14.10 -25.56
N PHE A 105 -2.67 -12.88 -25.61
CA PHE A 105 -1.33 -12.54 -25.13
C PHE A 105 -1.45 -11.79 -23.80
N ILE A 106 -0.81 -12.30 -22.75
CA ILE A 106 -0.88 -11.71 -21.40
C ILE A 106 0.52 -11.73 -20.77
N ASP A 107 0.92 -10.67 -20.08
CA ASP A 107 2.12 -10.68 -19.24
C ASP A 107 1.83 -11.28 -17.86
N ASP A 108 2.87 -11.76 -17.17
CA ASP A 108 2.76 -12.32 -15.80
C ASP A 108 2.70 -11.23 -14.73
N SER A 109 2.03 -10.11 -15.02
CA SER A 109 1.84 -9.02 -14.08
C SER A 109 0.35 -8.71 -14.03
N THR A 110 -0.28 -8.99 -12.89
CA THR A 110 -1.66 -8.57 -12.62
C THR A 110 -1.67 -7.58 -11.46
N VAL A 111 -2.79 -6.90 -11.24
CA VAL A 111 -2.92 -6.00 -10.08
C VAL A 111 -2.74 -6.75 -8.76
N SER A 112 -3.20 -8.01 -8.69
CA SER A 112 -3.10 -8.86 -7.50
C SER A 112 -1.77 -9.59 -7.36
N GLN A 113 -1.01 -9.72 -8.45
CA GLN A 113 0.32 -10.36 -8.49
C GLN A 113 1.22 -9.60 -9.48
N PRO A 114 1.71 -8.41 -9.09
CA PRO A 114 2.58 -7.63 -9.95
C PRO A 114 3.97 -8.27 -10.09
N ASN A 115 4.59 -8.11 -11.27
CA ASN A 115 5.95 -8.61 -11.49
C ASN A 115 7.00 -7.70 -10.84
N LEU A 116 7.71 -8.20 -9.82
CA LEU A 116 8.69 -7.42 -9.03
C LEU A 116 9.71 -6.66 -9.87
N LYS A 117 10.38 -7.33 -10.81
CA LYS A 117 11.43 -6.72 -11.65
C LYS A 117 10.87 -5.56 -12.48
N SER A 118 9.66 -5.73 -12.98
CA SER A 118 8.95 -4.75 -13.80
C SER A 118 8.51 -3.56 -12.95
N THR A 119 7.91 -3.83 -11.79
CA THR A 119 7.46 -2.81 -10.84
C THR A 119 8.61 -1.96 -10.33
N ILE A 120 9.75 -2.56 -9.93
CA ILE A 120 10.93 -1.79 -9.48
C ILE A 120 11.42 -0.85 -10.59
N LYS A 121 11.44 -1.29 -11.85
CA LYS A 121 11.82 -0.41 -12.97
C LYS A 121 10.88 0.78 -13.12
N CYS A 122 9.57 0.55 -13.02
CA CYS A 122 8.59 1.64 -13.13
C CYS A 122 8.63 2.59 -11.92
N VAL A 123 8.71 2.06 -10.70
CA VAL A 123 8.78 2.88 -9.48
C VAL A 123 10.05 3.72 -9.46
N THR A 124 11.19 3.16 -9.83
CA THR A 124 12.45 3.91 -9.91
C THR A 124 12.43 4.97 -11.01
N LEU A 125 11.70 4.74 -12.10
CA LEU A 125 11.48 5.74 -13.14
C LEU A 125 10.54 6.86 -12.66
N ALA A 126 9.50 6.53 -11.89
CA ALA A 126 8.62 7.51 -11.25
C ALA A 126 9.41 8.41 -10.29
N ILE A 127 10.26 7.82 -9.43
CA ILE A 127 11.17 8.58 -8.54
C ILE A 127 12.12 9.46 -9.35
N TYR A 128 12.68 8.95 -10.45
CA TYR A 128 13.54 9.74 -11.33
C TYR A 128 12.83 10.97 -11.89
N TYR A 129 11.56 10.85 -12.31
CA TYR A 129 10.78 12.00 -12.79
C TYR A 129 10.41 12.98 -11.69
N HIS A 130 10.19 12.50 -10.46
CA HIS A 130 10.03 13.38 -9.30
C HIS A 130 11.26 14.24 -9.06
N ILE A 131 12.46 13.66 -9.21
CA ILE A 131 13.72 14.41 -9.07
C ILE A 131 13.92 15.35 -10.25
N LYS A 132 13.93 14.81 -11.48
CA LYS A 132 14.29 15.56 -12.69
C LYS A 132 13.35 16.74 -12.96
N ASN A 133 12.05 16.54 -12.72
CA ASN A 133 11.01 17.52 -13.00
C ASN A 133 10.41 18.07 -11.68
N ARG A 134 11.26 18.25 -10.67
CA ARG A 134 10.91 18.91 -9.41
C ARG A 134 10.63 20.40 -9.64
N ASP A 135 9.76 20.96 -8.80
CA ASP A 135 9.32 22.35 -8.94
C ASP A 135 10.26 23.33 -8.20
N SER A 136 10.91 22.84 -7.14
CA SER A 136 11.86 23.57 -6.31
C SER A 136 12.82 22.57 -5.63
N ASP A 137 13.61 23.06 -4.67
CA ASP A 137 14.52 22.26 -3.84
C ASP A 137 14.11 22.30 -2.35
N ARG A 138 12.80 22.21 -2.05
CA ARG A 138 12.32 22.20 -0.65
C ARG A 138 12.67 20.88 0.00
N SER A 139 13.42 20.91 1.10
CA SER A 139 13.91 19.71 1.79
C SER A 139 13.91 19.88 3.30
N LEU A 140 13.83 18.77 4.04
CA LEU A 140 13.99 18.72 5.49
C LEU A 140 15.32 18.08 5.88
N ASP A 141 15.89 18.57 6.99
CA ASP A 141 17.20 18.17 7.50
C ASP A 141 17.32 16.66 7.77
N ILE A 142 16.27 16.02 8.28
CA ILE A 142 16.24 14.58 8.58
C ILE A 142 16.49 13.70 7.33
N PHE A 143 16.23 14.24 6.15
CA PHE A 143 16.46 13.56 4.88
C PHE A 143 17.75 13.97 4.19
N ASP A 144 18.52 14.93 4.72
CA ASP A 144 19.78 15.33 4.12
C ASP A 144 20.87 14.26 4.31
N GLU A 145 21.41 13.76 3.20
CA GLU A 145 22.42 12.69 3.22
C GLU A 145 23.76 13.14 3.82
N LYS A 146 24.12 14.42 3.77
CA LYS A 146 25.38 14.91 4.38
C LYS A 146 25.26 15.02 5.89
N LYS A 147 24.11 15.45 6.40
CA LYS A 147 23.81 15.49 7.84
C LYS A 147 23.64 14.09 8.41
N HIS A 148 23.01 13.20 7.64
CA HIS A 148 22.74 11.84 8.05
C HIS A 148 23.23 10.84 6.97
N PRO A 149 24.53 10.49 6.95
CA PRO A 149 25.10 9.66 5.88
C PRO A 149 24.62 8.20 5.93
N LEU A 150 24.37 7.64 4.75
CA LEU A 150 23.96 6.24 4.59
C LEU A 150 25.13 5.27 4.38
N SER A 151 26.34 5.80 4.21
CA SER A 151 27.59 5.06 4.01
C SER A 151 28.76 5.77 4.67
N ARG A 152 29.84 5.03 4.93
CA ARG A 152 31.11 5.60 5.41
C ARG A 152 31.84 6.49 4.41
N GLU A 153 31.53 6.36 3.13
CA GLU A 153 32.09 7.26 2.10
C GLU A 153 31.62 8.69 2.36
N GLN A 154 32.57 9.64 2.38
CA GLN A 154 32.22 11.04 2.56
C GLN A 154 31.35 11.51 1.40
N VAL A 155 30.21 12.11 1.73
CA VAL A 155 29.33 12.74 0.76
C VAL A 155 30.08 13.91 0.12
N PRO A 156 30.29 13.93 -1.22
CA PRO A 156 30.99 15.00 -1.90
C PRO A 156 30.37 16.38 -1.62
N ASP A 157 31.16 17.45 -1.62
CA ASP A 157 30.62 18.80 -1.36
C ASP A 157 29.64 19.28 -2.45
N ASP A 158 29.69 18.71 -3.65
CA ASP A 158 28.82 19.01 -4.79
C ASP A 158 27.67 18.00 -4.97
N TYR A 159 27.44 17.09 -4.01
CA TYR A 159 26.40 16.06 -4.08
C TYR A 159 24.98 16.58 -4.35
N SER A 160 24.68 17.82 -3.92
CA SER A 160 23.39 18.46 -4.12
C SER A 160 23.21 19.10 -5.50
N ARG A 161 24.28 19.22 -6.29
CA ARG A 161 24.26 19.97 -7.57
C ARG A 161 23.82 19.15 -8.77
N THR A 162 23.99 17.84 -8.72
CA THR A 162 23.81 16.96 -9.89
C THR A 162 22.76 15.91 -9.60
N ASP A 163 21.71 15.89 -10.42
CA ASP A 163 20.65 14.90 -10.32
C ASP A 163 21.18 13.48 -10.56
N PRO A 164 20.77 12.49 -9.75
CA PRO A 164 21.18 11.11 -9.92
C PRO A 164 20.63 10.52 -11.22
N GLU A 165 21.46 9.74 -11.92
CA GLU A 165 20.98 8.94 -13.04
C GLU A 165 19.94 7.91 -12.58
N HIS A 166 18.95 7.63 -13.44
CA HIS A 166 17.94 6.60 -13.18
C HIS A 166 18.57 5.24 -12.81
N LYS A 167 19.69 4.88 -13.42
CA LYS A 167 20.43 3.64 -13.12
C LYS A 167 20.92 3.58 -11.66
N LEU A 168 21.30 4.71 -11.07
CA LEU A 168 21.76 4.79 -9.69
C LEU A 168 20.58 4.56 -8.73
N ILE A 169 19.45 5.23 -8.99
CA ILE A 169 18.21 5.06 -8.23
C ILE A 169 17.74 3.61 -8.31
N TYR A 170 17.71 3.04 -9.52
CA TYR A 170 17.35 1.63 -9.73
C TYR A 170 18.25 0.67 -8.98
N ARG A 171 19.57 0.89 -8.99
CA ARG A 171 20.52 0.06 -8.25
C ARG A 171 20.26 0.13 -6.74
N PHE A 172 20.03 1.32 -6.20
CA PHE A 172 19.74 1.52 -4.78
C PHE A 172 18.48 0.77 -4.35
N VAL A 173 17.34 1.02 -5.02
CA VAL A 173 16.06 0.36 -4.72
C VAL A 173 16.16 -1.15 -4.89
N ARG A 174 16.74 -1.63 -6.01
CA ARG A 174 16.89 -3.06 -6.27
C ARG A 174 17.73 -3.76 -5.19
N THR A 175 18.80 -3.13 -4.71
CA THR A 175 19.63 -3.69 -3.64
C THR A 175 18.83 -3.87 -2.36
N LEU A 176 18.06 -2.86 -1.95
CA LEU A 176 17.21 -2.93 -0.76
C LEU A 176 16.13 -4.02 -0.89
N PHE A 177 15.38 -4.02 -1.99
CA PHE A 177 14.34 -5.02 -2.24
C PHE A 177 14.90 -6.45 -2.29
N SER A 178 16.07 -6.64 -2.89
CA SER A 178 16.71 -7.95 -2.96
C SER A 178 17.26 -8.42 -1.61
N ALA A 179 17.81 -7.51 -0.80
CA ALA A 179 18.40 -7.85 0.49
C ALA A 179 17.33 -8.10 1.57
N ALA A 180 16.28 -7.28 1.60
CA ALA A 180 15.14 -7.41 2.51
C ALA A 180 14.04 -8.35 1.98
N GLN A 181 14.23 -8.98 0.82
CA GLN A 181 13.28 -9.92 0.20
C GLN A 181 11.86 -9.36 -0.01
N LEU A 182 11.76 -8.07 -0.34
CA LEU A 182 10.48 -7.36 -0.46
C LEU A 182 9.73 -7.70 -1.75
N THR A 183 8.41 -7.60 -1.69
CA THR A 183 7.48 -7.94 -2.77
C THR A 183 7.21 -6.77 -3.72
N ALA A 184 6.53 -7.05 -4.84
CA ALA A 184 6.23 -6.05 -5.86
C ALA A 184 5.18 -5.03 -5.38
N GLU A 185 4.24 -5.52 -4.58
CA GLU A 185 3.19 -4.78 -3.91
C GLU A 185 3.79 -3.74 -2.94
N CYS A 186 4.82 -4.13 -2.17
CA CYS A 186 5.57 -3.23 -1.30
C CYS A 186 6.23 -2.07 -2.07
N ALA A 187 6.69 -2.30 -3.30
CA ALA A 187 7.23 -1.24 -4.16
C ALA A 187 6.16 -0.22 -4.57
N ILE A 188 4.92 -0.65 -4.78
CA ILE A 188 3.80 0.24 -5.12
C ILE A 188 3.42 1.06 -3.89
N VAL A 189 3.30 0.44 -2.72
CA VAL A 189 3.02 1.12 -1.44
C VAL A 189 4.12 2.15 -1.10
N THR A 190 5.39 1.81 -1.36
CA THR A 190 6.53 2.74 -1.22
C THR A 190 6.29 4.03 -2.03
N LEU A 191 5.80 3.91 -3.26
CA LEU A 191 5.55 5.08 -4.12
C LEU A 191 4.35 5.90 -3.63
N VAL A 192 3.31 5.27 -3.08
CA VAL A 192 2.18 5.96 -2.42
C VAL A 192 2.69 6.80 -1.25
N TYR A 193 3.49 6.20 -0.36
CA TYR A 193 4.03 6.89 0.81
C TYR A 193 4.99 8.02 0.44
N LEU A 194 5.78 7.83 -0.60
CA LEU A 194 6.63 8.88 -1.14
C LEU A 194 5.79 10.06 -1.64
N GLU A 195 4.76 9.86 -2.45
CA GLU A 195 3.92 10.98 -2.93
C GLU A 195 3.08 11.64 -1.83
N ARG A 196 2.63 10.87 -0.83
CA ARG A 196 2.05 11.43 0.40
C ARG A 196 3.04 12.36 1.11
N LEU A 197 4.28 11.90 1.32
CA LEU A 197 5.33 12.70 1.95
C LEU A 197 5.56 14.01 1.21
N LEU A 198 5.73 13.97 -0.12
CA LEU A 198 6.00 15.18 -0.91
C LEU A 198 4.86 16.19 -0.82
N THR A 199 3.61 15.71 -0.74
CA THR A 199 2.45 16.59 -0.70
C THR A 199 2.17 17.12 0.70
N TYR A 200 2.17 16.25 1.72
CA TYR A 200 1.85 16.65 3.10
C TYR A 200 2.94 17.50 3.74
N ALA A 201 4.21 17.19 3.43
CA ALA A 201 5.36 17.95 3.94
C ALA A 201 5.76 19.10 3.00
N GLU A 202 5.04 19.29 1.88
CA GLU A 202 5.35 20.28 0.85
C GLU A 202 6.83 20.30 0.45
N MET A 203 7.37 19.11 0.19
CA MET A 203 8.80 18.85 -0.06
C MET A 203 9.01 18.28 -1.45
N ASP A 204 10.21 18.49 -1.99
CA ASP A 204 10.66 18.01 -3.27
C ASP A 204 11.77 16.95 -3.10
N ILE A 205 11.82 15.96 -4.00
CA ILE A 205 12.94 15.01 -4.03
C ILE A 205 14.11 15.65 -4.77
N CYS A 206 15.20 15.84 -4.04
CA CYS A 206 16.39 16.55 -4.46
C CYS A 206 17.60 15.60 -4.49
N PRO A 207 18.69 15.97 -5.18
CA PRO A 207 19.91 15.16 -5.19
C PRO A 207 20.51 14.90 -3.80
N CYS A 208 20.29 15.81 -2.85
CA CYS A 208 20.78 15.71 -1.48
C CYS A 208 19.96 14.78 -0.55
N ASN A 209 18.70 14.49 -0.88
CA ASN A 209 17.76 13.86 0.06
C ASN A 209 17.13 12.55 -0.47
N TRP A 210 17.24 12.27 -1.76
CA TRP A 210 16.47 11.21 -2.41
C TRP A 210 16.71 9.83 -1.79
N LYS A 211 17.95 9.52 -1.38
CA LYS A 211 18.25 8.20 -0.80
C LYS A 211 17.54 8.00 0.54
N ARG A 212 17.55 9.01 1.42
CA ARG A 212 16.91 8.93 2.73
C ARG A 212 15.38 8.91 2.59
N ILE A 213 14.81 9.72 1.70
CA ILE A 213 13.36 9.69 1.41
C ILE A 213 12.94 8.30 0.92
N VAL A 214 13.66 7.75 -0.07
CA VAL A 214 13.35 6.43 -0.63
C VAL A 214 13.54 5.32 0.41
N LEU A 215 14.60 5.39 1.22
CA LEU A 215 14.83 4.43 2.30
C LEU A 215 13.71 4.47 3.35
N GLY A 216 13.32 5.66 3.81
CA GLY A 216 12.23 5.84 4.77
C GLY A 216 10.89 5.32 4.25
N ALA A 217 10.58 5.58 2.98
CA ALA A 217 9.36 5.08 2.34
C ALA A 217 9.36 3.54 2.23
N ILE A 218 10.49 2.92 1.84
CA ILE A 218 10.64 1.47 1.76
C ILE A 218 10.51 0.83 3.14
N LEU A 219 11.19 1.40 4.13
CA LEU A 219 11.16 0.91 5.51
C LEU A 219 9.72 0.90 6.03
N LEU A 220 8.99 2.01 5.88
CA LEU A 220 7.61 2.09 6.31
C LEU A 220 6.69 1.15 5.53
N ALA A 221 6.82 1.07 4.21
CA ALA A 221 6.04 0.16 3.38
C ALA A 221 6.26 -1.31 3.78
N SER A 222 7.51 -1.71 4.04
CA SER A 222 7.84 -3.08 4.44
C SER A 222 7.24 -3.48 5.79
N LYS A 223 7.03 -2.52 6.70
CA LYS A 223 6.42 -2.80 8.00
C LYS A 223 4.90 -2.91 7.96
N VAL A 224 4.27 -2.18 7.04
CA VAL A 224 2.81 -2.12 6.95
C VAL A 224 2.25 -3.19 6.02
N TRP A 225 2.99 -3.51 4.95
CA TRP A 225 2.51 -4.41 3.91
C TRP A 225 3.00 -5.85 4.04
N ASP A 226 4.16 -6.06 4.65
CA ASP A 226 4.69 -7.42 4.82
C ASP A 226 4.01 -8.12 6.01
N ASP A 227 3.67 -9.39 5.84
CA ASP A 227 3.11 -10.23 6.90
C ASP A 227 4.19 -10.66 7.91
N GLN A 228 5.47 -10.54 7.53
CA GLN A 228 6.61 -10.79 8.42
C GLN A 228 6.96 -9.53 9.21
N ALA A 229 7.21 -9.68 10.52
CA ALA A 229 7.66 -8.57 11.34
C ALA A 229 9.08 -8.12 10.93
N VAL A 230 9.20 -6.89 10.44
CA VAL A 230 10.48 -6.29 10.03
C VAL A 230 10.99 -5.32 11.08
N TRP A 231 12.26 -5.46 11.48
CA TRP A 231 12.89 -4.61 12.49
C TRP A 231 13.91 -3.67 11.85
N ASN A 232 14.10 -2.47 12.42
CA ASN A 232 15.08 -1.51 11.88
C ASN A 232 16.53 -2.03 11.94
N VAL A 233 16.83 -2.90 12.91
CA VAL A 233 18.14 -3.54 13.02
C VAL A 233 18.47 -4.39 11.78
N ASP A 234 17.46 -4.97 11.11
CA ASP A 234 17.66 -5.76 9.89
C ASP A 234 18.12 -4.86 8.74
N TYR A 235 17.55 -3.66 8.63
CA TYR A 235 18.01 -2.66 7.66
C TYR A 235 19.42 -2.16 7.95
N CYS A 236 19.82 -2.03 9.23
CA CYS A 236 21.20 -1.71 9.59
C CYS A 236 22.19 -2.84 9.24
N GLN A 237 21.75 -4.09 9.10
CA GLN A 237 22.61 -5.16 8.58
C GLN A 237 22.86 -5.04 7.08
N ILE A 238 21.89 -4.47 6.34
CA ILE A 238 22.00 -4.18 4.90
C ILE A 238 22.85 -2.92 4.68
N LEU A 239 22.57 -1.86 5.44
CA LEU A 239 23.27 -0.57 5.41
C LEU A 239 24.12 -0.42 6.69
N LYS A 240 25.26 -1.13 6.70
CA LYS A 240 26.12 -1.33 7.90
C LYS A 240 26.66 -0.07 8.56
N ASP A 241 26.61 1.05 7.86
CA ASP A 241 27.16 2.31 8.32
C ASP A 241 26.11 3.22 8.99
N ILE A 242 24.84 2.80 9.02
CA ILE A 242 23.74 3.53 9.66
C ILE A 242 23.49 2.98 11.07
N THR A 243 23.27 3.87 12.03
CA THR A 243 22.92 3.49 13.39
C THR A 243 21.44 3.16 13.52
N VAL A 244 21.08 2.30 14.48
CA VAL A 244 19.68 1.96 14.74
C VAL A 244 18.91 3.19 15.20
N GLU A 245 19.56 4.09 15.93
CA GLU A 245 19.01 5.36 16.39
C GLU A 245 18.62 6.27 15.22
N ASP A 246 19.51 6.45 14.24
CA ASP A 246 19.25 7.26 13.05
C ASP A 246 18.10 6.68 12.20
N MET A 247 18.06 5.34 12.09
CA MET A 247 16.98 4.64 11.39
C MET A 247 15.63 4.82 12.09
N ASN A 248 15.60 4.67 13.42
CA ASN A 248 14.40 4.87 14.24
C ASN A 248 13.91 6.33 14.16
N GLU A 249 14.83 7.29 14.22
CA GLU A 249 14.51 8.70 14.14
C GLU A 249 13.91 9.06 12.77
N MET A 250 14.51 8.57 11.68
CA MET A 250 13.99 8.75 10.33
C MET A 250 12.59 8.14 10.18
N GLU A 251 12.37 6.91 10.67
CA GLU A 251 11.05 6.28 10.65
C GLU A 251 10.00 7.11 11.40
N ARG A 252 10.33 7.58 12.61
CA ARG A 252 9.45 8.40 13.44
C ARG A 252 9.03 9.67 12.71
N HIS A 253 9.99 10.39 12.13
CA HIS A 253 9.70 11.61 11.37
C HIS A 253 8.91 11.31 10.10
N PHE A 254 9.19 10.22 9.40
CA PHE A 254 8.43 9.83 8.22
C PHE A 254 6.95 9.60 8.56
N LEU A 255 6.66 8.89 9.65
CA LEU A 255 5.30 8.67 10.15
C LEU A 255 4.58 9.97 10.52
N GLU A 256 5.29 10.89 11.20
CA GLU A 256 4.76 12.20 11.59
C GLU A 256 4.41 13.05 10.37
N LEU A 257 5.29 13.08 9.37
CA LEU A 257 5.06 13.81 8.12
C LEU A 257 3.93 13.19 7.29
N LEU A 258 3.70 11.88 7.43
CA LEU A 258 2.53 11.20 6.86
C LEU A 258 1.25 11.43 7.68
N GLN A 259 1.33 12.16 8.80
CA GLN A 259 0.22 12.34 9.75
C GLN A 259 -0.39 11.00 10.20
N PHE A 260 0.45 9.95 10.22
CA PHE A 260 0.07 8.56 10.46
C PHE A 260 -0.96 8.00 9.47
N ASN A 261 -1.13 8.62 8.29
CA ASN A 261 -1.95 8.07 7.20
C ASN A 261 -1.20 6.97 6.45
N ILE A 262 -1.12 5.80 7.08
CA ILE A 262 -0.50 4.58 6.54
C ILE A 262 -1.49 3.68 5.80
N ASN A 263 -2.80 3.95 5.90
CA ASN A 263 -3.79 3.11 5.21
C ASN A 263 -3.71 3.34 3.70
N VAL A 264 -3.58 2.27 2.92
CA VAL A 264 -3.61 2.32 1.45
C VAL A 264 -4.82 1.51 0.97
N PRO A 265 -5.94 2.15 0.64
CA PRO A 265 -7.10 1.47 0.09
C PRO A 265 -6.76 0.72 -1.20
N ALA A 266 -7.44 -0.41 -1.44
CA ALA A 266 -7.25 -1.21 -2.65
C ALA A 266 -7.45 -0.39 -3.95
N SER A 267 -8.33 0.60 -3.93
CA SER A 267 -8.58 1.51 -5.05
C SER A 267 -7.39 2.43 -5.34
N VAL A 268 -6.73 2.95 -4.30
CA VAL A 268 -5.50 3.75 -4.42
C VAL A 268 -4.36 2.88 -4.94
N TYR A 269 -4.18 1.69 -4.35
CA TYR A 269 -3.19 0.74 -4.83
C TYR A 269 -3.38 0.40 -6.32
N ALA A 270 -4.61 0.08 -6.74
CA ALA A 270 -4.94 -0.24 -8.12
C ALA A 270 -4.64 0.93 -9.07
N LYS A 271 -4.99 2.16 -8.68
CA LYS A 271 -4.62 3.38 -9.43
C LYS A 271 -3.11 3.43 -9.66
N TYR A 272 -2.29 3.35 -8.61
CA TYR A 272 -0.84 3.40 -8.74
C TYR A 272 -0.29 2.29 -9.63
N TYR A 273 -0.83 1.07 -9.50
CA TYR A 273 -0.48 -0.05 -10.38
C TYR A 273 -0.71 0.27 -11.87
N PHE A 274 -1.91 0.75 -12.23
CA PHE A 274 -2.25 1.05 -13.62
C PHE A 274 -1.50 2.27 -14.17
N ASP A 275 -1.27 3.29 -13.35
CA ASP A 275 -0.49 4.47 -13.75
C ASP A 275 1.00 4.09 -13.98
N LEU A 276 1.55 3.14 -13.20
CA LEU A 276 2.90 2.60 -13.42
C LEU A 276 3.01 1.78 -14.72
N ARG A 277 1.95 1.07 -15.11
CA ARG A 277 1.91 0.39 -16.41
C ARG A 277 1.86 1.39 -17.56
N SER A 278 1.05 2.43 -17.43
CA SER A 278 0.98 3.51 -18.42
C SER A 278 2.34 4.20 -18.59
N LEU A 279 3.03 4.48 -17.49
CA LEU A 279 4.40 5.03 -17.49
C LEU A 279 5.40 4.10 -18.22
N ALA A 280 5.26 2.79 -18.03
CA ALA A 280 6.10 1.79 -18.67
C ALA A 280 5.91 1.80 -20.20
N ASP A 281 4.65 1.82 -20.64
CA ASP A 281 4.28 1.84 -22.06
C ASP A 281 4.80 3.10 -22.75
N ASP A 282 4.64 4.27 -22.12
CA ASP A 282 5.14 5.55 -22.66
C ASP A 282 6.68 5.61 -22.76
N ASN A 283 7.39 4.83 -21.95
CA ASN A 283 8.86 4.76 -21.94
C ASN A 283 9.42 3.52 -22.63
N ASN A 284 8.59 2.76 -23.35
CA ASN A 284 8.98 1.53 -24.04
C ASN A 284 9.67 0.52 -23.12
N LEU A 285 9.28 0.49 -21.84
CA LEU A 285 9.63 -0.58 -20.92
C LEU A 285 8.74 -1.79 -21.24
N SER A 286 8.86 -2.34 -22.45
CA SER A 286 8.00 -3.43 -22.89
C SER A 286 8.28 -4.68 -22.07
N PHE A 287 7.26 -5.14 -21.36
CA PHE A 287 7.29 -6.46 -20.73
C PHE A 287 6.83 -7.49 -21.78
N PRO A 288 7.56 -8.61 -21.94
CA PRO A 288 7.24 -9.59 -22.96
C PRO A 288 5.84 -10.17 -22.71
N LEU A 289 4.96 -9.98 -23.69
CA LEU A 289 3.67 -10.65 -23.71
C LEU A 289 3.86 -12.08 -24.23
N GLU A 290 3.40 -13.05 -23.44
CA GLU A 290 3.46 -14.46 -23.80
C GLU A 290 2.07 -14.97 -24.18
N PRO A 291 1.96 -15.90 -25.15
CA PRO A 291 0.71 -16.58 -25.42
C PRO A 291 0.20 -17.26 -24.15
N LEU A 292 -1.09 -17.11 -23.87
CA LEU A 292 -1.73 -17.80 -22.76
C LEU A 292 -1.66 -19.31 -22.99
N SER A 293 -0.86 -20.01 -22.17
CA SER A 293 -0.76 -21.47 -22.21
C SER A 293 -2.03 -22.12 -21.64
N ASN A 294 -2.33 -23.35 -22.07
CA ASN A 294 -3.47 -24.12 -21.53
C ASN A 294 -3.37 -24.30 -20.01
N GLU A 295 -2.17 -24.57 -19.48
CA GLU A 295 -1.94 -24.71 -18.04
C GLU A 295 -2.22 -23.39 -17.30
N ARG A 296 -1.76 -22.26 -17.86
CA ARG A 296 -1.99 -20.94 -17.28
C ARG A 296 -3.48 -20.57 -17.33
N ALA A 297 -4.17 -20.88 -18.43
CA ALA A 297 -5.61 -20.68 -18.55
C ALA A 297 -6.38 -21.48 -17.49
N GLN A 298 -6.04 -22.75 -17.28
CA GLN A 298 -6.65 -23.59 -16.24
C GLN A 298 -6.40 -23.05 -14.83
N LYS A 299 -5.19 -22.59 -14.52
CA LYS A 299 -4.88 -21.93 -13.23
C LYS A 299 -5.73 -20.68 -13.03
N LEU A 300 -5.81 -19.81 -14.04
CA LEU A 300 -6.61 -18.59 -13.97
C LEU A 300 -8.10 -18.90 -13.80
N GLU A 301 -8.61 -19.91 -14.49
CA GLU A 301 -10.00 -20.35 -14.35
C GLU A 301 -10.29 -20.89 -12.94
N ALA A 302 -9.38 -21.70 -12.39
CA ALA A 302 -9.50 -22.19 -11.01
C ALA A 302 -9.52 -21.04 -9.99
N ILE A 303 -8.63 -20.05 -10.14
CA ILE A 303 -8.60 -18.85 -9.30
C ILE A 303 -9.91 -18.07 -9.43
N SER A 304 -10.41 -17.86 -10.65
CA SER A 304 -11.68 -17.15 -10.90
C SER A 304 -12.86 -17.83 -10.21
N ARG A 305 -12.96 -19.17 -10.30
CA ARG A 305 -14.02 -19.95 -9.63
C ARG A 305 -13.96 -19.79 -8.12
N LEU A 306 -12.78 -19.88 -7.52
CA LEU A 306 -12.59 -19.66 -6.07
C LEU A 306 -13.01 -18.25 -5.63
N CYS A 307 -12.70 -17.24 -6.44
CA CYS A 307 -13.13 -15.86 -6.18
C CYS A 307 -14.65 -15.70 -6.27
N GLU A 308 -15.29 -16.28 -7.29
CA GLU A 308 -16.75 -16.26 -7.42
C GLU A 308 -17.45 -16.92 -6.24
N ASP A 309 -16.96 -18.07 -5.79
CA ASP A 309 -17.56 -18.81 -4.67
C ASP A 309 -17.46 -17.99 -3.37
N LYS A 310 -16.30 -17.37 -3.10
CA LYS A 310 -16.14 -16.44 -1.98
C LYS A 310 -17.15 -15.28 -2.06
N TYR A 311 -17.36 -14.72 -3.25
CA TYR A 311 -18.29 -13.61 -3.42
C TYR A 311 -19.76 -14.04 -3.22
N LYS A 312 -20.13 -15.23 -3.73
CA LYS A 312 -21.46 -15.82 -3.51
C LYS A 312 -21.70 -16.09 -2.02
N ASP A 313 -20.69 -16.57 -1.29
CA ASP A 313 -20.80 -16.83 0.14
C ASP A 313 -20.92 -15.54 0.97
N LEU A 314 -20.16 -14.49 0.61
CA LEU A 314 -20.32 -13.16 1.21
C LEU A 314 -21.70 -12.56 0.92
N SER A 315 -22.19 -12.69 -0.32
CA SER A 315 -23.53 -12.24 -0.73
C SER A 315 -24.63 -12.98 0.06
N ARG A 316 -24.51 -14.31 0.21
CA ARG A 316 -25.42 -15.12 1.05
C ARG A 316 -25.34 -14.75 2.52
N ALA A 317 -24.15 -14.47 3.06
CA ALA A 317 -23.97 -14.05 4.44
C ALA A 317 -24.57 -12.65 4.70
N ALA A 318 -24.41 -11.71 3.77
CA ALA A 318 -25.03 -10.39 3.82
C ALA A 318 -26.56 -10.47 3.72
N MET A 319 -27.08 -11.36 2.86
CA MET A 319 -28.51 -11.65 2.76
C MET A 319 -29.08 -12.28 4.04
N ARG A 320 -28.31 -13.10 4.76
CA ARG A 320 -28.71 -13.66 6.06
C ARG A 320 -28.69 -12.63 7.20
N ARG A 321 -27.84 -11.60 7.12
CA ARG A 321 -27.75 -10.52 8.13
C ARG A 321 -28.82 -9.43 7.98
N SER A 322 -29.54 -9.39 6.85
CA SER A 322 -30.56 -8.36 6.55
C SER A 322 -32.00 -8.77 6.91
N PHE A 323 -32.22 -9.83 7.69
CA PHE A 323 -33.53 -10.10 8.29
C PHE A 323 -33.80 -9.15 9.47
N SER A 324 -34.08 -7.89 9.17
CA SER A 324 -34.74 -6.97 10.10
C SER A 324 -36.23 -7.32 10.16
N ALA A 325 -36.70 -7.64 11.37
CA ALA A 325 -38.04 -7.66 11.97
C ALA A 325 -39.37 -7.55 11.16
N ASP A 326 -39.46 -7.84 9.85
CA ASP A 326 -40.71 -7.67 9.09
C ASP A 326 -41.67 -8.88 9.09
N ASN A 327 -41.41 -9.92 9.88
CA ASN A 327 -42.35 -11.04 10.06
C ASN A 327 -43.45 -10.78 11.10
N LEU A 328 -43.99 -9.56 11.12
CA LEU A 328 -45.25 -9.21 11.79
C LEU A 328 -46.28 -8.70 10.77
N VAL A 329 -46.56 -9.50 9.75
CA VAL A 329 -47.76 -9.30 8.93
C VAL A 329 -48.75 -10.41 9.24
N GLY A 330 -49.70 -10.08 10.10
CA GLY A 330 -50.81 -10.93 10.48
C GLY A 330 -51.59 -11.43 9.26
N ILE A 331 -52.05 -12.68 9.38
CA ILE A 331 -52.94 -13.35 8.45
C ILE A 331 -54.20 -12.50 8.27
N ARG A 332 -54.28 -11.70 7.20
CA ARG A 332 -55.54 -11.12 6.71
C ARG A 332 -56.20 -12.14 5.79
N ARG A 333 -57.20 -12.85 6.32
CA ARG A 333 -58.18 -13.59 5.51
C ARG A 333 -59.11 -12.56 4.86
N SER A 334 -59.01 -12.42 3.55
CA SER A 334 -60.01 -11.70 2.74
C SER A 334 -61.01 -12.73 2.21
N ASN A 335 -62.25 -12.70 2.70
CA ASN A 335 -63.34 -13.47 2.11
C ASN A 335 -63.85 -12.75 0.86
N ALA A 336 -63.86 -13.43 -0.29
CA ALA A 336 -64.50 -12.93 -1.50
C ALA A 336 -66.02 -13.12 -1.39
N VAL A 337 -66.78 -12.06 -1.65
CA VAL A 337 -68.23 -12.10 -1.86
C VAL A 337 -68.45 -12.20 -3.37
N LEU A 338 -69.04 -13.30 -3.83
CA LEU A 338 -69.58 -13.44 -5.19
C LEU A 338 -71.07 -13.11 -5.14
N SER A 339 -71.55 -12.31 -6.10
CA SER A 339 -72.97 -12.11 -6.38
C SER A 339 -73.57 -13.31 -7.10
#